data_AF-A0A7Y1W2C2-F1
#
_entry.id   AF-A0A7Y1W2C2-F1
#
_cell.length_a   1.000
_cell.length_b   1.000
_cell.length_c   1.000
_cell.angle_alpha   90.00
_cell.angle_beta   90.00
_cell.angle_gamma   90.00
#
_symmetry.space_group_name_H-M   'P 1'
#
loop_
_entity.id
_entity.type
_entity.pdbx_description
1 polymer ?
#
loop_
_entity_poly.entity_id
_entity_poly.type
_entity_poly.pdbx_seq_one_letter_code
_entity_poly.pdbx_strand_id
1 'polypeptide(L)'
;MPFDGSLQADDLACRPDEDICHGHEGLAAVRRELEPLQEALYASKHHSVLCLFQALDAAGKDGTIRRVFKGLNPTGLRTASFKQPTPVELQHDFLWRTTLELP
;
A
#
# COMPACT_ATOMS: atom_id res chain seq x y z
N MET A 1 -8.79 10.64 4.29
CA MET A 1 -10.15 10.20 4.68
C MET A 1 -10.55 10.95 5.94
N PRO A 2 -11.57 11.80 5.92
CA PRO A 2 -12.15 12.33 7.15
C PRO A 2 -12.84 11.17 7.92
N PHE A 3 -12.54 11.02 9.20
CA PHE A 3 -13.06 9.94 10.07
C PHE A 3 -14.41 10.29 10.73
N ASP A 4 -15.01 11.40 10.33
CA ASP A 4 -16.24 11.98 10.89
C ASP A 4 -17.52 11.41 10.25
N GLY A 5 -17.40 10.42 9.37
CA GLY A 5 -18.54 9.79 8.70
C GLY A 5 -19.14 10.62 7.55
N SER A 6 -18.51 11.72 7.16
CA SER A 6 -18.98 12.57 6.05
C SER A 6 -18.71 12.00 4.65
N LEU A 7 -17.87 10.96 4.54
CA LEU A 7 -17.43 10.41 3.26
C LEU A 7 -18.54 9.60 2.57
N GLN A 8 -19.01 10.07 1.42
CA GLN A 8 -19.88 9.30 0.52
C GLN A 8 -19.07 8.80 -0.69
N ALA A 9 -19.33 7.56 -1.11
CA ALA A 9 -18.60 6.95 -2.22
C ALA A 9 -18.86 7.66 -3.56
N ASP A 10 -20.04 8.23 -3.74
CA ASP A 10 -20.44 8.93 -4.96
C ASP A 10 -19.66 10.24 -5.18
N ASP A 11 -19.11 10.82 -4.11
CA ASP A 11 -18.29 12.03 -4.16
C ASP A 11 -16.85 11.74 -4.63
N LEU A 12 -16.46 10.47 -4.71
CA LEU A 12 -15.13 10.03 -5.15
C LEU A 12 -15.20 9.63 -6.62
N ALA A 13 -14.97 10.60 -7.52
CA ALA A 13 -14.88 10.32 -8.94
C ALA A 13 -13.77 9.28 -9.23
N CYS A 14 -14.14 8.14 -9.82
CA CYS A 14 -13.18 7.10 -10.23
C CYS A 14 -12.55 7.38 -11.62
N ARG A 15 -12.74 8.60 -12.16
CA ARG A 15 -12.16 9.01 -13.44
C ARG A 15 -10.77 9.59 -13.18
N PRO A 16 -9.74 9.15 -13.92
CA PRO A 16 -8.46 9.80 -13.84
C PRO A 16 -8.59 11.23 -14.37
N ASP A 17 -7.87 12.18 -13.76
CA ASP A 17 -7.71 13.53 -14.31
C ASP A 17 -7.09 13.45 -15.71
N GLU A 18 -7.44 14.39 -16.59
CA GLU A 18 -7.03 14.37 -18.01
C GLU A 18 -5.48 14.47 -18.20
N ASP A 19 -4.74 14.87 -17.16
CA ASP A 19 -3.29 15.08 -17.16
C ASP A 19 -2.44 13.82 -16.82
N ILE A 20 -2.82 12.64 -17.31
CA ILE A 20 -2.09 11.38 -17.05
C ILE A 20 -0.71 11.35 -17.76
N CYS A 21 -0.50 12.22 -18.76
CA CYS A 21 0.69 12.23 -19.62
C CYS A 21 2.02 12.43 -18.86
N HIS A 22 2.02 13.04 -17.66
CA HIS A 22 3.22 13.26 -16.84
C HIS A 22 3.42 12.24 -15.71
N GLY A 23 2.53 11.25 -15.57
CA GLY A 23 2.53 10.34 -14.41
C GLY A 23 3.79 9.48 -14.24
N HIS A 24 4.58 9.27 -15.30
CA HIS A 24 5.82 8.50 -15.23
C HIS A 24 7.02 9.30 -14.71
N GLU A 25 7.12 10.59 -15.04
CA GLU A 25 8.21 11.45 -14.56
C GLU A 25 8.04 11.77 -13.06
N GLY A 26 6.82 12.09 -12.64
CA GLY A 26 6.51 12.30 -11.23
C GLY A 26 6.83 11.08 -10.36
N LEU A 27 6.51 9.87 -10.83
CA LEU A 27 6.80 8.65 -10.08
C LEU A 27 8.30 8.38 -9.93
N ALA A 28 9.11 8.73 -10.94
CA ALA A 28 10.56 8.56 -10.88
C ALA A 28 11.19 9.53 -9.86
N ALA A 29 10.71 10.77 -9.80
CA ALA A 29 11.14 11.75 -8.80
C ALA A 29 10.82 11.27 -7.37
N VAL A 30 9.56 10.85 -7.13
CA VAL A 30 9.12 10.33 -5.83
C VAL A 30 9.94 9.11 -5.40
N ARG A 31 10.28 8.20 -6.33
CA ARG A 31 11.12 7.03 -6.01
C ARG A 31 12.51 7.45 -5.52
N ARG A 32 13.12 8.45 -6.17
CA ARG A 32 14.46 8.94 -5.82
C ARG A 32 14.50 9.53 -4.42
N GLU A 33 13.40 10.11 -3.97
CA GLU A 33 13.25 10.61 -2.60
C GLU A 33 12.94 9.50 -1.60
N LEU A 34 12.15 8.49 -2.00
CA LEU A 34 11.73 7.40 -1.13
C LEU A 34 12.87 6.43 -0.76
N GLU A 35 13.83 6.22 -1.66
CA GLU A 35 14.97 5.31 -1.46
C GLU A 35 15.81 5.65 -0.21
N PRO A 36 16.39 6.86 -0.06
CA PRO A 36 17.16 7.20 1.14
C PRO A 36 16.31 7.23 2.42
N LEU A 37 15.02 7.55 2.32
CA LEU A 37 14.11 7.50 3.46
C LEU A 37 13.86 6.07 3.94
N GLN A 38 13.71 5.12 3.01
CA GLN A 38 13.55 3.71 3.33
C GLN A 38 14.82 3.14 3.99
N GLU A 39 16.00 3.52 3.50
CA GLU A 39 17.27 3.14 4.11
C GLU A 39 17.42 3.70 5.52
N ALA A 40 17.10 4.98 5.72
CA ALA A 40 17.15 5.62 7.04
C ALA A 40 16.15 4.98 8.02
N LEU A 41 14.92 4.69 7.57
CA LEU A 41 13.91 3.99 8.37
C LEU A 41 14.41 2.62 8.81
N TYR A 42 14.94 1.83 7.86
CA TYR A 42 15.46 0.49 8.11
C TYR A 42 16.66 0.49 9.07
N ALA A 43 17.57 1.45 8.90
CA ALA A 43 18.73 1.61 9.79
C ALA A 43 18.33 2.06 11.21
N SER A 44 17.31 2.91 11.35
CA SER A 44 16.87 3.44 12.64
C SER A 44 16.28 2.39 13.57
N LYS A 45 15.58 1.37 13.03
CA LYS A 45 14.85 0.33 13.78
C LYS A 45 13.89 0.86 14.87
N HIS A 46 13.47 2.11 14.77
CA HIS A 46 12.60 2.76 15.75
C HIS A 46 11.15 2.89 15.29
N HIS A 47 10.93 2.96 13.98
CA HIS A 47 9.61 3.17 13.39
C HIS A 47 9.36 2.15 12.28
N SER A 48 8.10 1.78 12.10
CA SER A 48 7.61 0.99 10.98
C SER A 48 6.51 1.74 10.23
N VAL A 49 6.36 1.44 8.95
CA VAL A 49 5.34 2.05 8.08
C VAL A 49 4.47 0.93 7.52
N LEU A 50 3.17 1.01 7.75
CA LEU A 50 2.18 0.08 7.21
C LEU A 50 1.37 0.76 6.09
N CYS A 51 1.52 0.26 4.86
CA CYS A 51 0.74 0.71 3.72
C CYS A 51 -0.39 -0.28 3.41
N LEU A 52 -1.65 0.16 3.57
CA LEU A 52 -2.83 -0.64 3.27
C LEU A 52 -3.36 -0.31 1.88
N PHE A 53 -3.37 -1.29 0.99
CA PHE A 53 -3.94 -1.16 -0.35
C PHE A 53 -5.27 -1.92 -0.44
N GLN A 54 -6.37 -1.18 -0.56
CA GLN A 54 -7.73 -1.71 -0.76
C GLN A 54 -8.28 -1.20 -2.09
N ALA A 55 -8.71 -2.12 -2.94
CA ALA A 55 -9.31 -1.83 -4.23
C ALA A 55 -10.19 -3.02 -4.65
N LEU A 56 -11.16 -2.76 -5.54
CA LEU A 56 -11.98 -3.82 -6.13
C LEU A 56 -11.10 -4.80 -6.94
N ASP A 57 -11.59 -6.02 -7.16
CA ASP A 57 -10.91 -6.99 -8.01
C ASP A 57 -10.67 -6.39 -9.41
N ALA A 58 -9.48 -6.62 -9.95
CA ALA A 58 -8.98 -6.03 -11.21
C ALA A 58 -8.78 -4.50 -11.23
N ALA A 59 -8.93 -3.77 -10.10
CA ALA A 59 -8.66 -2.34 -10.02
C ALA A 59 -7.15 -1.96 -10.10
N GLY A 60 -6.26 -2.93 -10.31
CA GLY A 60 -4.84 -2.67 -10.57
C GLY A 60 -3.95 -2.52 -9.33
N LYS A 61 -4.44 -2.83 -8.13
CA LYS A 61 -3.69 -2.78 -6.86
C LYS A 61 -2.29 -3.40 -6.95
N ASP A 62 -2.19 -4.62 -7.45
CA ASP A 62 -0.91 -5.34 -7.52
C ASP A 62 0.07 -4.67 -8.51
N GLY A 63 -0.47 -4.13 -9.60
CA GLY A 63 0.29 -3.35 -10.58
C GLY A 63 0.83 -2.05 -9.98
N THR A 64 0.01 -1.35 -9.20
CA THR A 64 0.40 -0.12 -8.49
C THR A 64 1.48 -0.40 -7.45
N ILE A 65 1.31 -1.42 -6.60
CA ILE A 65 2.33 -1.82 -5.61
C ILE A 65 3.65 -2.13 -6.31
N ARG A 66 3.60 -2.99 -7.34
CA ARG A 66 4.81 -3.34 -8.09
C ARG A 66 5.46 -2.12 -8.71
N ARG A 67 4.69 -1.19 -9.27
CA ARG A 67 5.23 -0.01 -9.95
C ARG A 67 5.75 1.04 -8.98
N VAL A 68 5.13 1.26 -7.82
CA VAL A 68 5.58 2.21 -6.80
C VAL A 68 6.84 1.72 -6.10
N PHE A 69 6.95 0.44 -5.76
CA PHE A 69 8.08 -0.09 -4.99
C PHE A 69 9.24 -0.64 -5.83
N LYS A 70 9.14 -0.62 -7.16
CA LYS A 70 10.18 -1.13 -8.08
C LYS A 70 11.56 -0.45 -7.91
N GLY A 71 12.53 -1.16 -7.34
CA GLY A 71 13.89 -0.64 -7.19
C GLY A 71 14.19 -0.06 -5.82
N LEU A 72 13.26 -0.16 -4.86
CA LEU A 72 13.62 -0.06 -3.45
C LEU A 72 14.29 -1.35 -2.98
N ASN A 73 15.07 -1.27 -1.91
CA ASN A 73 15.74 -2.42 -1.31
C ASN A 73 14.70 -3.44 -0.78
N PRO A 74 14.65 -4.67 -1.33
CA PRO A 74 13.66 -5.67 -0.93
C PRO A 74 13.83 -6.13 0.52
N THR A 75 15.02 -6.01 1.12
CA THR A 75 15.29 -6.46 2.48
C THR A 75 14.51 -5.66 3.54
N GLY A 76 14.11 -4.43 3.24
CA GLY A 76 13.30 -3.59 4.12
C GLY A 76 11.82 -3.53 3.76
N LEU A 77 11.36 -4.33 2.79
CA LEU A 77 9.97 -4.32 2.32
C LEU A 77 9.32 -5.69 2.56
N ARG A 78 8.26 -5.72 3.38
CA ARG A 78 7.39 -6.88 3.56
C ARG A 78 6.08 -6.63 2.83
N THR A 79 5.65 -7.57 1.99
CA THR A 79 4.36 -7.51 1.30
C THR A 79 3.50 -8.69 1.72
N ALA A 80 2.34 -8.41 2.31
CA ALA A 80 1.34 -9.40 2.67
C ALA A 80 0.08 -9.22 1.80
N SER A 81 -0.36 -10.30 1.17
CA SER A 81 -1.59 -10.31 0.36
C SER A 81 -2.62 -11.23 1.00
N PHE A 82 -3.71 -10.65 1.50
CA PHE A 82 -4.80 -11.40 2.10
C PHE A 82 -5.80 -11.84 1.04
N LYS A 83 -5.97 -13.16 0.88
CA LYS A 83 -7.02 -13.77 0.05
C LYS A 83 -8.15 -14.29 0.95
N GLN A 84 -8.98 -15.18 0.39
CA GLN A 84 -9.98 -15.93 1.13
C GLN A 84 -9.32 -16.60 2.35
N PRO A 85 -9.88 -16.43 3.57
CA PRO A 85 -9.34 -17.06 4.76
C PRO A 85 -9.34 -18.59 4.67
N THR A 86 -8.27 -19.20 5.15
CA THR A 86 -8.12 -20.63 5.34
C THR A 86 -8.97 -21.13 6.53
N PRO A 87 -9.24 -22.45 6.62
CA PRO A 87 -9.99 -23.02 7.75
C PRO A 87 -9.35 -22.75 9.13
N VAL A 88 -8.03 -22.56 9.18
CA VAL A 88 -7.32 -22.22 10.43
C VAL A 88 -7.55 -20.76 10.78
N GLU A 89 -7.42 -19.84 9.81
CA GLU A 89 -7.69 -18.41 10.03
C GLU A 89 -9.15 -18.16 10.46
N LEU A 90 -10.10 -18.94 9.95
CA LEU A 90 -11.52 -18.84 10.34
C LEU A 90 -11.82 -19.28 11.78
N GLN A 91 -10.88 -19.97 12.44
CA GLN A 91 -11.02 -20.36 13.85
C GLN A 91 -10.57 -19.24 14.80
N HIS A 92 -9.94 -18.19 14.28
CA HIS A 92 -9.49 -17.03 15.04
C HIS A 92 -10.35 -15.80 14.75
N ASP A 93 -10.16 -14.72 15.52
CA ASP A 93 -10.79 -13.44 15.22
C ASP A 93 -10.24 -12.84 13.91
N PHE A 94 -11.00 -11.93 13.31
CA PHE A 94 -10.67 -11.39 11.99
C PHE A 94 -9.35 -10.58 11.94
N LEU A 95 -8.87 -10.08 13.09
CA LEU A 95 -7.63 -9.32 13.19
C LEU A 95 -6.41 -10.22 13.41
N TRP A 96 -6.61 -11.46 13.85
CA TRP A 96 -5.51 -12.38 14.13
C TRP A 96 -4.54 -12.49 12.95
N ARG A 97 -5.05 -12.80 11.76
CA ARG A 97 -4.22 -12.97 10.55
C ARG A 97 -3.49 -11.69 10.14
N THR A 98 -4.11 -10.52 10.34
CA THR A 98 -3.48 -9.23 9.97
C THR A 98 -2.43 -8.82 11.01
N THR A 99 -2.65 -9.19 12.28
CA THR A 99 -1.73 -8.90 13.39
C THR A 99 -0.40 -9.63 13.21
N LEU A 100 -0.43 -10.87 12.69
CA LEU A 100 0.78 -11.65 12.36
C LEU A 100 1.63 -11.00 11.25
N GLU A 101 1.03 -10.15 10.44
CA GLU A 101 1.67 -9.47 9.30
C GLU A 101 2.12 -8.03 9.60
N LEU A 102 1.91 -7.56 10.84
CA LEU A 102 2.35 -6.21 11.21
C LEU A 102 3.89 -6.08 11.18
N PRO A 103 4.41 -4.91 10.73
CA PRO A 103 5.83 -4.62 10.64
C PRO A 103 6.44 -4.10 11.95
#